data_AF-A0AAI9R975-F1
#
_entry.id   AF-A0AAI9R975-F1
#
_cell.length_a   1.000
_cell.length_b   1.000
_cell.length_c   1.000
_cell.angle_alpha   90.00
_cell.angle_beta   90.00
_cell.angle_gamma   90.00
#
_symmetry.space_group_name_H-M   'P 1'
#
loop_
_entity.id
_entity.type
_entity.pdbx_description
1 polymer ?
#
loop_
_entity_poly.entity_id
_entity_poly.type
_entity_poly.pdbx_seq_one_letter_code
_entity_poly.pdbx_strand_id
1 'polypeptide(L)'
;PSEQVDTDMDGIGDNSDNDDDNDGGPDGIDAFPYDPTEDADLDGDGIGDNSDNDTDGDGIDNDEDDFDSDPTATADNDQDGIDDASDSDDDNDGVPDVADWSPMDNPEGGCIANPDACEQYDTDGDGIGDNADTDDDGDGVDDGSDAFPLDASIRVSNAATFGVIHWGP
;
A
#
# COMPACT_ATOMS: atom_id res chain seq x y z
N PRO A 1 -46.53 32.89 -4.58
CA PRO A 1 -46.14 32.11 -3.39
C PRO A 1 -45.45 33.08 -2.43
N SER A 2 -45.79 33.07 -1.14
CA SER A 2 -44.98 33.78 -0.15
C SER A 2 -43.95 32.80 0.37
N GLU A 3 -42.71 33.04 -0.02
CA GLU A 3 -41.49 32.43 0.49
C GLU A 3 -41.38 32.54 2.03
N GLN A 4 -40.68 31.60 2.65
CA GLN A 4 -40.43 31.58 4.09
C GLN A 4 -38.95 31.40 4.47
N VAL A 5 -38.10 30.96 3.53
CA VAL A 5 -36.67 30.65 3.71
C VAL A 5 -35.92 31.16 2.48
N ASP A 6 -34.72 31.68 2.73
CA ASP A 6 -33.75 32.32 1.83
C ASP A 6 -32.39 31.95 2.46
N THR A 7 -31.82 30.82 2.06
CA THR A 7 -30.74 30.13 2.78
C THR A 7 -29.40 30.86 2.63
N ASP A 8 -29.08 31.33 1.43
CA ASP A 8 -27.88 32.10 1.11
C ASP A 8 -27.97 33.62 1.33
N MET A 9 -29.20 34.14 1.52
CA MET A 9 -29.52 35.55 1.68
C MET A 9 -29.21 36.41 0.44
N ASP A 10 -29.31 35.86 -0.78
CA ASP A 10 -29.11 36.60 -2.03
C ASP A 10 -30.33 37.46 -2.42
N GLY A 11 -31.49 37.19 -1.81
CA GLY A 11 -32.76 37.87 -2.01
C GLY A 11 -33.72 37.18 -3.00
N ILE A 12 -33.38 35.99 -3.48
CA ILE A 12 -34.24 35.04 -4.18
C ILE A 12 -34.51 33.90 -3.20
N GLY A 13 -35.76 33.69 -2.80
CA GLY A 13 -36.06 32.57 -1.93
C GLY A 13 -35.86 31.20 -2.54
N ASP A 14 -35.55 30.22 -1.69
CA ASP A 14 -35.31 28.82 -2.03
C ASP A 14 -36.39 28.21 -2.96
N ASN A 15 -37.64 28.67 -2.85
CA ASN A 15 -38.72 28.16 -3.72
C ASN A 15 -38.62 28.63 -5.20
N SER A 16 -37.71 29.56 -5.49
CA SER A 16 -37.48 30.20 -6.79
C SER A 16 -36.01 30.33 -7.15
N ASP A 17 -35.10 30.09 -6.19
CA ASP A 17 -33.70 29.86 -6.46
C ASP A 17 -33.52 28.45 -7.05
N ASN A 18 -32.37 28.21 -7.67
CA ASN A 18 -31.98 26.90 -8.16
C ASN A 18 -30.58 26.51 -7.67
N ASP A 19 -30.07 27.24 -6.68
CA ASP A 19 -28.77 27.14 -6.01
C ASP A 19 -28.98 27.78 -4.61
N ASP A 20 -29.71 27.06 -3.76
CA ASP A 20 -30.31 27.55 -2.51
C ASP A 20 -29.27 28.01 -1.47
N ASP A 21 -28.02 27.54 -1.55
CA ASP A 21 -26.91 27.96 -0.69
C ASP A 21 -25.77 28.73 -1.41
N ASN A 22 -25.86 28.86 -2.73
CA ASN A 22 -24.97 29.65 -3.59
C ASN A 22 -23.50 29.19 -3.55
N ASP A 23 -23.27 27.89 -3.37
CA ASP A 23 -21.93 27.29 -3.43
C ASP A 23 -21.45 27.03 -4.87
N GLY A 24 -22.38 27.11 -5.83
CA GLY A 24 -22.16 26.95 -7.27
C GLY A 24 -22.73 25.64 -7.85
N GLY A 25 -23.26 24.74 -7.01
CA GLY A 25 -23.97 23.53 -7.36
C GLY A 25 -25.49 23.75 -7.40
N PRO A 26 -26.18 23.51 -8.53
CA PRO A 26 -27.64 23.64 -8.54
C PRO A 26 -28.32 22.58 -7.66
N ASP A 27 -29.39 22.94 -6.93
CA ASP A 27 -30.10 22.05 -5.96
C ASP A 27 -30.48 20.67 -6.51
N GLY A 28 -30.68 20.57 -7.83
CA GLY A 28 -31.09 19.34 -8.49
C GLY A 28 -29.97 18.30 -8.63
N ILE A 29 -28.72 18.68 -8.40
CA ILE A 29 -27.55 17.79 -8.46
C ILE A 29 -26.69 17.84 -7.18
N ASP A 30 -26.87 18.87 -6.38
CA ASP A 30 -26.25 19.02 -5.07
C ASP A 30 -26.88 18.06 -4.05
N ALA A 31 -26.03 17.29 -3.36
CA ALA A 31 -26.46 16.36 -2.31
C ALA A 31 -26.90 17.09 -1.02
N PHE A 32 -26.39 18.31 -0.77
CA PHE A 32 -26.69 19.16 0.37
C PHE A 32 -27.10 20.59 -0.05
N PRO A 33 -28.28 20.78 -0.68
CA PRO A 33 -28.73 22.08 -1.23
C PRO A 33 -28.88 23.25 -0.25
N TYR A 34 -28.57 23.06 1.03
CA TYR A 34 -28.71 24.08 2.06
C TYR A 34 -27.43 24.25 2.90
N ASP A 35 -26.34 23.57 2.52
CA ASP A 35 -25.05 23.63 3.19
C ASP A 35 -23.97 24.02 2.18
N PRO A 36 -23.56 25.30 2.14
CA PRO A 36 -22.64 25.80 1.13
C PRO A 36 -21.19 25.32 1.28
N THR A 37 -20.99 24.32 2.15
CA THR A 37 -19.70 23.66 2.36
C THR A 37 -19.68 22.21 1.90
N GLU A 38 -20.78 21.69 1.38
CA GLU A 38 -20.92 20.30 0.94
C GLU A 38 -21.76 20.24 -0.35
N ASP A 39 -21.27 19.55 -1.38
CA ASP A 39 -22.01 19.37 -2.65
C ASP A 39 -22.18 17.89 -3.06
N ALA A 40 -21.43 16.98 -2.43
CA ALA A 40 -21.35 15.57 -2.77
C ALA A 40 -21.46 14.65 -1.53
N ASP A 41 -21.98 13.44 -1.76
CA ASP A 41 -22.24 12.36 -0.78
C ASP A 41 -21.96 11.03 -1.51
N LEU A 42 -20.68 10.70 -1.67
CA LEU A 42 -20.20 9.65 -2.58
C LEU A 42 -20.73 8.27 -2.17
N ASP A 43 -20.73 7.95 -0.88
CA ASP A 43 -21.20 6.68 -0.33
C ASP A 43 -22.72 6.67 0.00
N GLY A 44 -23.33 7.86 0.11
CA GLY A 44 -24.76 8.03 0.35
C GLY A 44 -25.16 7.85 1.82
N ASP A 45 -24.25 8.03 2.79
CA ASP A 45 -24.54 7.90 4.21
C ASP A 45 -25.22 9.17 4.81
N GLY A 46 -25.16 10.28 4.08
CA GLY A 46 -25.75 11.57 4.44
C GLY A 46 -24.82 12.52 5.21
N ILE A 47 -23.52 12.23 5.28
CA ILE A 47 -22.43 13.15 5.60
C ILE A 47 -21.84 13.61 4.25
N GLY A 48 -21.53 14.90 4.11
CA GLY A 48 -20.96 15.39 2.86
C GLY A 48 -19.48 15.08 2.75
N ASP A 49 -18.99 14.84 1.52
CA ASP A 49 -17.62 14.40 1.23
C ASP A 49 -16.55 15.31 1.89
N ASN A 50 -16.79 16.62 2.08
CA ASN A 50 -15.81 17.51 2.73
C ASN A 50 -15.76 17.33 4.26
N SER A 51 -16.79 16.74 4.86
CA SER A 51 -16.92 16.46 6.29
C SER A 51 -16.84 14.97 6.62
N ASP A 52 -16.92 14.10 5.61
CA ASP A 52 -16.81 12.66 5.78
C ASP A 52 -15.35 12.26 6.00
N ASN A 53 -15.17 11.29 6.90
CA ASN A 53 -13.89 10.70 7.20
C ASN A 53 -13.69 9.37 6.46
N ASP A 54 -14.71 8.84 5.78
CA ASP A 54 -14.72 7.57 5.01
C ASP A 54 -15.58 7.81 3.75
N THR A 55 -15.05 8.60 2.81
CA THR A 55 -15.83 9.24 1.73
C THR A 55 -16.53 8.22 0.82
N ASP A 56 -15.94 7.06 0.61
CA ASP A 56 -16.50 6.02 -0.25
C ASP A 56 -17.21 4.88 0.50
N GLY A 57 -17.17 4.91 1.84
CA GLY A 57 -17.93 4.04 2.73
C GLY A 57 -17.43 2.59 2.73
N ASP A 58 -16.16 2.38 2.42
CA ASP A 58 -15.52 1.06 2.39
C ASP A 58 -15.14 0.58 3.81
N GLY A 59 -15.03 1.52 4.76
CA GLY A 59 -14.73 1.29 6.17
C GLY A 59 -13.31 1.61 6.60
N ILE A 60 -12.49 2.22 5.73
CA ILE A 60 -11.17 2.77 6.02
C ILE A 60 -11.25 4.30 6.04
N ASP A 61 -10.63 4.94 7.04
CA ASP A 61 -10.64 6.41 7.10
C ASP A 61 -9.81 6.99 5.94
N ASN A 62 -10.24 8.10 5.32
CA ASN A 62 -9.60 8.76 4.17
C ASN A 62 -8.08 9.03 4.33
N ASP A 63 -7.57 9.16 5.56
CA ASP A 63 -6.13 9.37 5.81
C ASP A 63 -5.30 8.08 5.89
N GLU A 64 -5.98 6.94 5.89
CA GLU A 64 -5.45 5.58 5.86
C GLU A 64 -5.81 4.83 4.56
N ASP A 65 -6.54 5.48 3.65
CA ASP A 65 -6.95 4.97 2.34
C ASP A 65 -6.24 5.69 1.19
N ASP A 66 -5.44 4.97 0.40
CA ASP A 66 -4.77 5.55 -0.77
C ASP A 66 -5.72 5.83 -1.94
N PHE A 67 -6.93 5.26 -1.91
CA PHE A 67 -8.00 5.38 -2.90
C PHE A 67 -9.34 5.81 -2.27
N ASP A 68 -9.32 6.90 -1.50
CA ASP A 68 -10.46 7.54 -0.79
C ASP A 68 -11.75 7.85 -1.58
N SER A 69 -11.85 7.47 -2.86
CA SER A 69 -13.01 7.67 -3.72
C SER A 69 -13.39 6.42 -4.52
N ASP A 70 -12.74 5.27 -4.28
CA ASP A 70 -13.04 3.98 -4.89
C ASP A 70 -13.21 2.91 -3.81
N PRO A 71 -14.47 2.53 -3.48
CA PRO A 71 -14.74 1.61 -2.37
C PRO A 71 -14.36 0.14 -2.66
N THR A 72 -13.55 -0.08 -3.70
CA THR A 72 -13.04 -1.37 -4.11
C THR A 72 -11.51 -1.47 -4.06
N ALA A 73 -10.82 -0.38 -3.71
CA ALA A 73 -9.36 -0.27 -3.60
C ALA A 73 -9.01 0.48 -2.31
N THR A 74 -7.89 0.14 -1.65
CA THR A 74 -7.52 0.76 -0.36
C THR A 74 -6.04 1.07 -0.18
N ALA A 75 -5.16 0.41 -0.93
CA ALA A 75 -3.70 0.46 -0.71
C ALA A 75 -2.97 0.60 -2.05
N ASP A 76 -1.97 1.49 -2.08
CA ASP A 76 -1.10 1.83 -3.21
C ASP A 76 0.34 1.95 -2.70
N ASN A 77 0.98 0.82 -2.41
CA ASN A 77 2.24 0.78 -1.65
C ASN A 77 3.40 1.53 -2.33
N ASP A 78 3.37 1.66 -3.65
CA ASP A 78 4.34 2.44 -4.42
C ASP A 78 3.86 3.81 -4.94
N GLN A 79 2.58 4.12 -4.73
CA GLN A 79 1.93 5.37 -5.13
C GLN A 79 1.92 5.59 -6.64
N ASP A 80 1.80 4.52 -7.43
CA ASP A 80 1.72 4.58 -8.88
C ASP A 80 0.29 4.75 -9.42
N GLY A 81 -0.71 4.57 -8.56
CA GLY A 81 -2.14 4.72 -8.83
C GLY A 81 -2.83 3.43 -9.27
N ILE A 82 -2.22 2.27 -9.06
CA ILE A 82 -2.82 0.94 -9.20
C ILE A 82 -2.93 0.33 -7.78
N ASP A 83 -4.09 -0.24 -7.45
CA ASP A 83 -4.25 -0.87 -6.13
C ASP A 83 -3.39 -2.13 -6.01
N ASP A 84 -2.81 -2.38 -4.83
CA ASP A 84 -1.96 -3.56 -4.54
C ASP A 84 -2.63 -4.91 -4.93
N ALA A 85 -3.97 -4.97 -4.93
CA ALA A 85 -4.67 -6.19 -5.32
C ALA A 85 -4.70 -6.42 -6.84
N SER A 86 -4.44 -5.39 -7.62
CA SER A 86 -4.42 -5.35 -9.09
C SER A 86 -3.05 -5.06 -9.68
N ASP A 87 -2.14 -4.48 -8.92
CA ASP A 87 -0.74 -4.34 -9.28
C ASP A 87 -0.06 -5.72 -9.28
N SER A 88 1.08 -5.78 -9.95
CA SER A 88 1.91 -6.97 -10.08
C SER A 88 3.33 -6.74 -9.59
N ASP A 89 3.61 -5.57 -9.02
CA ASP A 89 4.90 -5.03 -8.59
C ASP A 89 4.63 -3.93 -7.53
N ASP A 90 4.04 -4.31 -6.38
CA ASP A 90 3.43 -3.40 -5.38
C ASP A 90 4.43 -2.38 -4.76
N ASP A 91 5.74 -2.57 -4.91
CA ASP A 91 6.78 -1.64 -4.46
C ASP A 91 7.59 -1.00 -5.61
N ASN A 92 7.23 -1.31 -6.87
CA ASN A 92 7.84 -0.85 -8.11
C ASN A 92 9.38 -0.99 -8.13
N ASP A 93 9.89 -2.03 -7.47
CA ASP A 93 11.32 -2.34 -7.38
C ASP A 93 11.84 -2.98 -8.69
N GLY A 94 10.93 -3.52 -9.50
CA GLY A 94 11.18 -4.19 -10.78
C GLY A 94 11.17 -5.72 -10.71
N VAL A 95 10.80 -6.32 -9.58
CA VAL A 95 10.61 -7.73 -9.33
C VAL A 95 9.11 -7.96 -9.05
N PRO A 96 8.36 -8.62 -9.94
CA PRO A 96 6.93 -8.81 -9.74
C PRO A 96 6.60 -9.58 -8.45
N ASP A 97 5.51 -9.26 -7.73
CA ASP A 97 5.16 -9.82 -6.40
C ASP A 97 5.21 -11.35 -6.36
N VAL A 98 4.83 -12.00 -7.47
CA VAL A 98 4.84 -13.46 -7.60
C VAL A 98 6.25 -14.09 -7.50
N ALA A 99 7.27 -13.27 -7.65
CA ALA A 99 8.68 -13.60 -7.62
C ALA A 99 9.45 -12.78 -6.58
N ASP A 100 8.78 -11.89 -5.86
CA ASP A 100 9.35 -11.08 -4.78
C ASP A 100 9.06 -11.74 -3.42
N TRP A 101 10.08 -11.84 -2.57
CA TRP A 101 9.90 -12.35 -1.22
C TRP A 101 9.31 -11.30 -0.26
N SER A 102 9.59 -10.02 -0.54
CA SER A 102 9.10 -8.86 0.18
C SER A 102 8.38 -7.88 -0.75
N PRO A 103 7.20 -8.24 -1.31
CA PRO A 103 6.52 -7.47 -2.36
C PRO A 103 6.10 -6.03 -2.00
N MET A 104 6.25 -5.63 -0.74
CA MET A 104 5.80 -4.31 -0.27
C MET A 104 6.93 -3.47 0.31
N ASP A 105 8.19 -3.90 0.18
CA ASP A 105 9.31 -3.08 0.66
C ASP A 105 9.69 -2.08 -0.43
N ASN A 106 9.25 -0.82 -0.26
CA ASN A 106 9.57 0.26 -1.19
C ASN A 106 10.80 1.05 -0.71
N PRO A 107 12.02 0.71 -1.14
CA PRO A 107 13.21 1.43 -0.75
C PRO A 107 13.28 2.74 -1.55
N GLU A 108 13.41 3.87 -0.85
CA GLU A 108 13.72 5.14 -1.51
C GLU A 108 15.00 5.00 -2.38
N GLY A 109 14.82 4.88 -3.70
CA GLY A 109 15.90 4.72 -4.67
C GLY A 109 16.04 3.33 -5.31
N GLY A 110 15.09 2.41 -5.10
CA GLY A 110 15.02 1.08 -5.71
C GLY A 110 16.20 0.18 -5.33
N CYS A 111 16.42 -0.89 -6.10
CA CYS A 111 17.44 -1.93 -5.86
C CYS A 111 18.88 -1.43 -5.69
N ILE A 112 19.17 -0.22 -6.18
CA ILE A 112 20.51 0.37 -6.08
C ILE A 112 20.73 0.94 -4.66
N ALA A 113 19.66 1.42 -4.02
CA ALA A 113 19.70 2.01 -2.69
C ALA A 113 19.56 0.95 -1.60
N ASN A 114 18.68 -0.03 -1.80
CA ASN A 114 18.52 -1.19 -0.93
C ASN A 114 18.42 -2.45 -1.80
N PRO A 115 19.51 -3.24 -1.95
CA PRO A 115 19.46 -4.49 -2.69
C PRO A 115 18.45 -5.47 -2.10
N ASP A 116 18.31 -5.49 -0.77
CA ASP A 116 17.43 -6.37 0.01
C ASP A 116 15.96 -6.19 -0.37
N ALA A 117 15.60 -5.03 -0.90
CA ALA A 117 14.24 -4.73 -1.32
C ALA A 117 14.03 -4.93 -2.83
N CYS A 118 14.90 -5.71 -3.47
CA CYS A 118 14.64 -6.25 -4.81
C CYS A 118 14.96 -7.74 -4.89
N GLU A 119 14.53 -8.43 -3.86
CA GLU A 119 15.04 -9.71 -3.46
C GLU A 119 14.06 -10.82 -3.81
N GLN A 120 14.62 -11.91 -4.34
CA GLN A 120 13.81 -13.03 -4.83
C GLN A 120 13.76 -14.19 -3.84
N TYR A 121 14.68 -14.25 -2.86
CA TYR A 121 14.92 -15.43 -2.01
C TYR A 121 15.57 -15.06 -0.66
N ASP A 122 14.91 -15.45 0.42
CA ASP A 122 15.36 -15.42 1.83
C ASP A 122 15.37 -16.87 2.33
N THR A 123 16.53 -17.51 2.22
CA THR A 123 16.64 -18.97 2.32
C THR A 123 16.46 -19.48 3.77
N ASP A 124 16.79 -18.68 4.78
CA ASP A 124 16.65 -19.05 6.20
C ASP A 124 15.46 -18.36 6.93
N GLY A 125 14.87 -17.33 6.31
CA GLY A 125 13.70 -16.63 6.80
C GLY A 125 14.00 -15.65 7.94
N ASP A 126 15.23 -15.15 8.06
CA ASP A 126 15.63 -14.22 9.14
C ASP A 126 15.25 -12.75 8.88
N GLY A 127 14.79 -12.46 7.66
CA GLY A 127 14.37 -11.13 7.22
C GLY A 127 15.49 -10.29 6.60
N ILE A 128 16.62 -10.90 6.25
CA ILE A 128 17.66 -10.36 5.38
C ILE A 128 17.75 -11.28 4.15
N GLY A 129 17.58 -10.71 2.95
CA GLY A 129 17.60 -11.49 1.72
C GLY A 129 18.95 -12.08 1.32
N ASP A 130 18.97 -13.19 0.58
CA ASP A 130 20.20 -13.90 0.14
C ASP A 130 21.20 -13.00 -0.65
N ASN A 131 20.76 -11.84 -1.15
CA ASN A 131 21.63 -10.91 -1.87
C ASN A 131 22.42 -9.96 -0.93
N ALA A 132 22.04 -9.89 0.35
CA ALA A 132 22.63 -9.03 1.37
C ALA A 132 22.90 -9.74 2.70
N ASP A 133 22.27 -10.89 2.93
CA ASP A 133 22.64 -11.83 3.96
C ASP A 133 24.04 -12.37 3.68
N THR A 134 24.71 -12.73 4.75
CA THR A 134 26.05 -13.28 4.72
C THR A 134 26.10 -14.74 5.14
N ASP A 135 24.97 -15.32 5.55
CA ASP A 135 24.79 -16.70 6.02
C ASP A 135 23.41 -17.20 5.54
N ASP A 136 23.20 -17.24 4.21
CA ASP A 136 21.88 -17.36 3.55
C ASP A 136 21.01 -18.54 4.06
N ASP A 137 21.60 -19.60 4.62
CA ASP A 137 20.88 -20.76 5.16
C ASP A 137 20.80 -20.84 6.70
N GLY A 138 21.32 -19.82 7.40
CA GLY A 138 21.28 -19.67 8.84
C GLY A 138 21.98 -20.79 9.61
N ASP A 139 22.90 -21.52 8.96
CA ASP A 139 23.60 -22.61 9.60
C ASP A 139 24.78 -22.14 10.47
N GLY A 140 25.16 -20.87 10.37
CA GLY A 140 26.22 -20.24 11.15
C GLY A 140 27.58 -20.32 10.48
N VAL A 141 27.62 -20.44 9.15
CA VAL A 141 28.84 -20.44 8.33
C VAL A 141 28.64 -19.47 7.17
N ASP A 142 29.31 -18.32 7.23
CA ASP A 142 29.15 -17.28 6.20
C ASP A 142 29.33 -17.83 4.76
N ASP A 143 28.56 -17.36 3.77
CA ASP A 143 28.49 -17.92 2.39
C ASP A 143 29.86 -17.96 1.70
N GLY A 144 30.70 -16.95 1.97
CA GLY A 144 32.05 -16.88 1.43
C GLY A 144 32.96 -18.03 1.91
N SER A 145 32.56 -18.69 3.00
CA SER A 145 33.22 -19.83 3.63
C SER A 145 32.45 -21.14 3.48
N ASP A 146 31.15 -21.09 3.18
CA ASP A 146 30.31 -22.27 2.99
C ASP A 146 30.42 -22.88 1.58
N ALA A 147 30.42 -24.20 1.51
CA ALA A 147 30.43 -24.94 0.24
C ALA A 147 29.01 -25.12 -0.35
N PHE A 148 27.99 -24.95 0.49
CA PHE A 148 26.57 -25.06 0.22
C PHE A 148 25.79 -23.93 0.93
N PRO A 149 25.95 -22.66 0.50
CA PRO A 149 25.36 -21.51 1.20
C PRO A 149 23.83 -21.52 1.37
N LEU A 150 23.12 -22.35 0.60
CA LEU A 150 21.65 -22.44 0.62
C LEU A 150 21.14 -23.78 1.21
N ASP A 151 21.97 -24.54 1.93
CA ASP A 151 21.62 -25.85 2.48
C ASP A 151 22.15 -26.04 3.91
N ALA A 152 21.31 -25.63 4.86
CA ALA A 152 21.61 -25.64 6.28
C ALA A 152 21.96 -27.02 6.88
N SER A 153 21.81 -28.08 6.10
CA SER A 153 22.21 -29.42 6.49
C SER A 153 23.72 -29.69 6.33
N ILE A 154 24.47 -28.79 5.66
CA ILE A 154 25.88 -29.00 5.30
C ILE A 154 26.79 -27.81 5.66
N ARG A 155 27.17 -27.74 6.95
CA ARG A 155 28.13 -26.76 7.54
C ARG A 155 29.60 -26.88 7.09
N VAL A 156 29.87 -27.45 5.92
CA VAL A 156 31.23 -27.82 5.53
C VAL A 156 31.93 -26.59 4.99
N SER A 157 32.57 -25.84 5.89
CA SER A 157 33.51 -24.80 5.50
C SER A 157 34.58 -25.34 4.55
N ASN A 158 35.13 -24.49 3.68
CA ASN A 158 36.18 -24.79 2.69
C ASN A 158 37.46 -25.53 3.21
N ALA A 159 37.54 -25.86 4.50
CA ALA A 159 38.52 -26.77 5.06
C ALA A 159 38.03 -28.24 5.03
N ALA A 160 38.28 -28.90 3.90
CA ALA A 160 38.22 -30.35 3.77
C ALA A 160 38.82 -31.08 4.99
N THR A 161 37.97 -31.56 5.89
CA THR A 161 38.36 -32.59 6.86
C THR A 161 37.96 -33.94 6.28
N PHE A 162 38.75 -34.40 5.30
CA PHE A 162 38.87 -35.83 5.05
C PHE A 162 39.40 -36.47 6.34
N GLY A 163 38.49 -36.99 7.16
CA GLY A 163 38.83 -37.79 8.33
C GLY A 163 39.74 -38.93 7.91
N VAL A 164 41.01 -38.87 8.31
CA VAL A 164 41.94 -39.98 8.18
C VAL A 164 41.39 -41.12 9.03
N ILE A 165 40.75 -42.08 8.37
CA ILE A 165 40.26 -43.31 8.99
C ILE A 165 41.51 -44.11 9.38
N HIS A 166 41.90 -44.05 10.65
CA HIS A 166 42.93 -44.92 11.18
C HIS A 166 42.38 -46.35 11.28
N TRP A 167 42.74 -47.20 10.33
CA TRP A 167 42.63 -48.65 10.48
C TRP A 167 43.80 -49.14 11.35
N GLY A 168 43.52 -49.46 12.61
CA GLY A 168 44.43 -50.24 13.45
C GLY A 168 44.22 -51.74 13.26
N PRO A 169 45.27 -52.58 13.30
CA PRO A 169 45.15 -54.04 13.37
C PRO A 169 44.68 -54.53 14.74
#